data_AF-A0A7W1LI84-F1
#
_entry.id   AF-A0A7W1LI84-F1
#
_cell.length_a   1.000
_cell.length_b   1.000
_cell.length_c   1.000
_cell.angle_alpha   90.00
_cell.angle_beta   90.00
_cell.angle_gamma   90.00
#
_symmetry.space_group_name_H-M   'P 1'
#
loop_
_entity.id
_entity.type
_entity.pdbx_description
1 polymer ?
#
loop_
_entity_poly.entity_id
_entity_poly.type
_entity_poly.pdbx_seq_one_letter_code
_entity_poly.pdbx_strand_id
1 'polypeptide(L)'
;ALEMLRRPPRRRGLVVVISDFLGDMSWQRPLRGLGARHDVLAIEVLDPRELELPDVGLVTMVDPESGQTIEVPTQRADVRERFALAAAQQRAEIAAALRRAGAGHLTLRTDREWLLDIVRYVANRRHTASGGASR
;
A
#
# COMPACT_ATOMS: atom_id res chain seq x y z
N ALA A 1 -11.30 -0.24 -12.97
CA ALA A 1 -11.70 0.81 -12.01
C ALA A 1 -10.91 2.12 -12.17
N LEU A 2 -9.56 2.11 -12.06
CA LEU A 2 -8.72 3.32 -12.17
C LEU A 2 -8.91 4.11 -13.50
N GLU A 3 -9.18 3.41 -14.60
CA GLU A 3 -9.39 4.02 -15.91
C GLU A 3 -10.61 4.95 -15.97
N MET A 4 -11.64 4.69 -15.16
CA MET A 4 -12.85 5.53 -15.09
C MET A 4 -12.58 6.90 -14.44
N LEU A 5 -11.54 6.98 -13.59
CA LEU A 5 -11.08 8.24 -12.99
C LEU A 5 -10.21 9.06 -13.95
N ARG A 6 -9.86 8.56 -15.16
CA ARG A 6 -9.17 9.35 -16.20
C ARG A 6 -10.07 10.45 -16.81
N ARG A 7 -11.37 10.47 -16.50
CA ARG A 7 -12.28 11.56 -16.84
C ARG A 7 -12.81 12.30 -15.60
N PRO A 8 -11.94 12.95 -14.82
CA PRO A 8 -12.32 13.66 -13.61
C PRO A 8 -12.93 15.04 -13.93
N PRO A 9 -13.73 15.62 -13.02
CA PRO A 9 -14.25 16.98 -13.15
C PRO A 9 -13.11 18.00 -13.39
N ARG A 10 -13.41 19.12 -14.07
CA ARG A 10 -12.44 20.10 -14.59
C ARG A 10 -11.55 20.81 -13.54
N ARG A 11 -11.67 20.48 -12.25
CA ARG A 11 -10.92 21.10 -11.14
C ARG A 11 -10.01 20.08 -10.45
N ARG A 12 -8.81 20.54 -10.04
CA ARG A 12 -7.91 19.77 -9.18
C ARG A 12 -8.66 19.36 -7.90
N GLY A 13 -8.49 18.12 -7.48
CA GLY A 13 -9.16 17.55 -6.31
C GLY A 13 -8.33 16.42 -5.69
N LEU A 14 -8.81 15.83 -4.60
CA LEU A 14 -8.18 14.70 -3.91
C LEU A 14 -8.67 13.38 -4.50
N VAL A 15 -7.75 12.48 -4.84
CA VAL A 15 -8.03 11.09 -5.20
C VAL A 15 -7.42 10.19 -4.13
N VAL A 16 -8.24 9.33 -3.52
CA VAL A 16 -7.81 8.35 -2.53
C VAL A 16 -7.89 6.96 -3.16
N VAL A 17 -6.80 6.22 -3.11
CA VAL A 17 -6.70 4.83 -3.58
C VAL A 17 -6.41 3.94 -2.39
N ILE A 18 -7.24 2.94 -2.15
CA ILE A 18 -7.09 2.00 -1.04
C ILE A 18 -6.83 0.62 -1.66
N SER A 19 -5.67 0.04 -1.35
CA SER A 19 -5.23 -1.25 -1.88
C SER A 19 -4.09 -1.77 -1.01
N ASP A 20 -3.87 -3.08 -1.00
CA ASP A 20 -2.66 -3.74 -0.52
C ASP A 20 -1.45 -3.55 -1.48
N PHE A 21 -1.71 -3.12 -2.73
CA PHE A 21 -0.72 -2.90 -3.79
C PHE A 21 0.16 -4.12 -4.12
N LEU A 22 -0.33 -5.32 -3.79
CA LEU A 22 0.33 -6.58 -4.10
C LEU A 22 0.20 -6.90 -5.60
N GLY A 23 1.06 -7.80 -6.08
CA GLY A 23 1.05 -8.26 -7.48
C GLY A 23 1.77 -7.33 -8.46
N ASP A 24 1.32 -7.33 -9.72
CA ASP A 24 1.94 -6.57 -10.80
C ASP A 24 1.82 -5.04 -10.58
N MET A 25 2.92 -4.33 -10.85
CA MET A 25 3.01 -2.88 -10.64
C MET A 25 2.41 -2.03 -11.78
N SER A 26 1.50 -2.59 -12.60
CA SER A 26 0.80 -1.87 -13.67
C SER A 26 0.00 -0.66 -13.16
N TRP A 27 -0.31 -0.59 -11.87
CA TRP A 27 -0.93 0.56 -11.20
C TRP A 27 -0.05 1.83 -11.17
N GLN A 28 1.27 1.73 -11.35
CA GLN A 28 2.17 2.89 -11.29
C GLN A 28 1.83 3.96 -12.34
N ARG A 29 1.58 3.52 -13.58
CA ARG A 29 1.29 4.41 -14.70
C ARG A 29 -0.03 5.18 -14.51
N PRO A 30 -1.17 4.55 -14.19
CA PRO A 30 -2.40 5.28 -13.91
C PRO A 30 -2.30 6.19 -12.68
N LEU A 31 -1.60 5.79 -11.61
CA LEU A 31 -1.37 6.67 -10.45
C LEU A 31 -0.60 7.93 -10.81
N ARG A 32 0.47 7.81 -11.61
CA ARG A 32 1.23 8.97 -12.11
C ARG A 32 0.35 9.88 -12.98
N GLY A 33 -0.53 9.30 -13.79
CA GLY A 33 -1.50 10.06 -14.60
C GLY A 33 -2.47 10.86 -13.74
N LEU A 34 -2.93 10.30 -12.62
CA LEU A 34 -3.78 10.99 -11.65
C LEU A 34 -3.02 12.11 -10.93
N GLY A 35 -1.78 11.85 -10.49
CA GLY A 35 -0.92 12.82 -9.80
C GLY A 35 -0.62 14.10 -10.60
N ALA A 36 -0.68 14.04 -11.94
CA ALA A 36 -0.52 15.22 -12.78
C ALA A 36 -1.65 16.26 -12.62
N ARG A 37 -2.85 15.84 -12.20
CA ARG A 37 -4.05 16.68 -12.12
C ARG A 37 -4.70 16.70 -10.74
N HIS A 38 -4.36 15.75 -9.87
CA HIS A 38 -4.98 15.57 -8.57
C HIS A 38 -3.93 15.39 -7.49
N ASP A 39 -4.30 15.76 -6.27
CA ASP A 39 -3.59 15.30 -5.10
C ASP A 39 -3.94 13.82 -4.91
N VAL A 40 -2.95 12.94 -4.99
CA VAL A 40 -3.17 11.50 -4.84
C VAL A 40 -2.72 11.05 -3.45
N LEU A 41 -3.59 10.32 -2.75
CA LEU A 41 -3.29 9.61 -1.52
C LEU A 41 -3.47 8.11 -1.75
N ALA A 42 -2.39 7.36 -1.66
CA ALA A 42 -2.41 5.91 -1.58
C ALA A 42 -2.47 5.47 -0.12
N ILE A 43 -3.51 4.73 0.22
CA ILE A 43 -3.68 4.05 1.50
C ILE A 43 -3.35 2.58 1.27
N GLU A 44 -2.20 2.16 1.79
CA GLU A 44 -1.74 0.77 1.78
C GLU A 44 -2.35 0.05 3.00
N VAL A 45 -3.09 -1.03 2.77
CA VAL A 45 -3.62 -1.87 3.84
C VAL A 45 -2.68 -3.07 4.01
N LEU A 46 -2.18 -3.27 5.23
CA LEU A 46 -1.28 -4.37 5.58
C LEU A 46 -1.94 -5.32 6.58
N ASP A 47 -1.94 -6.61 6.26
CA ASP A 47 -2.25 -7.64 7.23
C ASP A 47 -0.95 -8.20 7.86
N PRO A 48 -0.87 -8.45 9.18
CA PRO A 48 0.31 -9.08 9.78
C PRO A 48 0.70 -10.41 9.13
N ARG A 49 -0.26 -11.16 8.58
CA ARG A 49 -0.02 -12.45 7.90
C ARG A 49 0.67 -12.28 6.54
N GLU A 50 0.65 -11.09 5.96
CA GLU A 50 1.42 -10.74 4.77
C GLU A 50 2.86 -10.35 5.13
N LEU A 51 3.12 -10.03 6.40
CA LEU A 51 4.43 -9.60 6.89
C LEU A 51 5.24 -10.76 7.46
N GLU A 52 4.56 -11.69 8.13
CA GLU A 52 5.18 -12.78 8.87
C GLU A 52 4.39 -14.08 8.70
N LEU A 53 5.10 -15.18 8.50
CA LEU A 53 4.51 -16.52 8.55
C LEU A 53 4.40 -16.96 10.01
N PRO A 54 3.19 -17.18 10.56
CA PRO A 54 3.02 -17.67 11.91
C PRO A 54 3.51 -19.12 12.02
N ASP A 55 4.09 -19.48 13.17
CA ASP A 55 4.58 -20.84 13.43
C ASP A 55 3.42 -21.78 13.79
N VAL A 56 2.66 -22.21 12.77
CA VAL A 56 1.45 -23.04 12.93
C VAL A 56 1.55 -24.39 12.23
N GLY A 57 2.73 -24.77 11.76
CA GLY A 57 2.93 -26.08 11.12
C GLY A 57 3.05 -26.02 9.60
N LEU A 58 2.33 -26.89 8.91
CA LEU A 58 2.19 -26.85 7.45
C LEU A 58 1.01 -25.92 7.13
N VAL A 59 1.27 -24.80 6.46
CA VAL A 59 0.21 -23.88 6.03
C VAL A 59 -0.03 -24.08 4.55
N THR A 60 -1.26 -24.41 4.21
CA THR A 60 -1.77 -24.42 2.84
C THR A 60 -2.11 -22.98 2.46
N MET A 61 -1.26 -22.33 1.67
CA MET A 61 -1.50 -20.98 1.18
C MET A 61 -2.10 -21.05 -0.23
N VAL A 62 -3.20 -20.35 -0.44
CA VAL A 62 -3.84 -20.25 -1.75
C VAL A 62 -3.50 -18.89 -2.33
N ASP A 63 -2.87 -18.90 -3.50
CA ASP A 63 -2.67 -17.69 -4.29
C ASP A 63 -4.04 -17.18 -4.77
N PRO A 64 -4.48 -15.98 -4.35
CA PRO A 64 -5.78 -15.43 -4.73
C PRO A 64 -5.89 -15.09 -6.23
N GLU A 65 -4.77 -14.93 -6.94
CA GLU A 65 -4.75 -14.58 -8.37
C GLU A 65 -4.77 -15.80 -9.29
N SER A 66 -4.10 -16.89 -8.92
CA SER A 66 -4.05 -18.12 -9.73
C SER A 66 -4.93 -19.26 -9.20
N GLY A 67 -5.36 -19.19 -7.94
CA GLY A 67 -6.01 -20.28 -7.22
C GLY A 67 -5.06 -21.44 -6.87
N GLN A 68 -3.76 -21.30 -7.14
CA GLN A 68 -2.78 -22.35 -6.84
C GLN A 68 -2.59 -22.48 -5.34
N THR A 69 -2.49 -23.72 -4.91
CA THR A 69 -2.28 -24.07 -3.51
C THR A 69 -0.83 -24.49 -3.32
N ILE A 70 -0.12 -23.78 -2.45
CA ILE A 70 1.26 -24.08 -2.07
C ILE A 70 1.31 -24.43 -0.59
N GLU A 71 1.88 -25.59 -0.28
CA GLU A 71 2.14 -26.00 1.09
C GLU A 71 3.47 -25.42 1.57
N VAL A 72 3.42 -24.57 2.58
CA VAL A 72 4.60 -23.92 3.15
C VAL A 72 4.86 -24.51 4.54
N PRO A 73 6.00 -25.19 4.77
CA PRO A 73 6.39 -25.64 6.09
C PRO A 73 6.88 -24.45 6.93
N THR A 74 5.96 -23.82 7.65
CA THR A 74 6.20 -22.59 8.47
C THR A 74 6.99 -22.84 9.75
N GLN A 75 7.23 -24.11 10.11
CA GLN A 75 7.99 -24.53 11.30
C GLN A 75 9.49 -24.24 11.20
N ARG A 76 10.00 -24.05 9.97
CA ARG A 76 11.43 -23.80 9.79
C ARG A 76 11.74 -22.31 9.89
N ALA A 77 12.65 -21.96 10.79
CA ALA A 77 13.06 -20.57 11.01
C ALA A 77 13.64 -19.90 9.75
N ASP A 78 14.38 -20.66 8.92
CA ASP A 78 14.95 -20.17 7.66
C ASP A 78 13.89 -19.77 6.63
N VAL A 79 12.76 -20.47 6.60
CA VAL A 79 11.61 -20.13 5.74
C VAL A 79 10.95 -18.84 6.21
N ARG A 80 10.73 -18.69 7.53
CA ARG A 80 10.13 -17.48 8.10
C ARG A 80 10.98 -16.24 7.91
N GLU A 81 12.29 -16.35 8.10
CA GLU A 81 13.23 -15.24 7.90
C GLU A 81 13.27 -14.78 6.43
N ARG A 82 13.33 -15.73 5.48
CA ARG A 82 13.29 -15.42 4.05
C ARG A 82 11.98 -14.77 3.64
N PHE A 83 10.85 -15.23 4.19
CA PHE A 83 9.55 -14.62 3.94
C PHE A 83 9.50 -13.17 4.44
N ALA A 84 9.91 -12.93 5.70
CA ALA A 84 9.94 -11.60 6.27
C ALA A 84 10.86 -10.64 5.49
N LEU A 85 12.01 -11.12 5.01
CA LEU A 85 12.92 -10.36 4.16
C LEU A 85 12.27 -10.01 2.81
N ALA A 86 11.63 -10.98 2.14
CA ALA A 86 10.93 -10.76 0.89
C ALA A 86 9.77 -9.75 1.06
N ALA A 87 8.96 -9.90 2.12
CA ALA A 87 7.89 -8.96 2.44
C ALA A 87 8.42 -7.55 2.75
N ALA A 88 9.58 -7.42 3.40
CA ALA A 88 10.24 -6.14 3.61
C ALA A 88 10.72 -5.50 2.29
N GLN A 89 11.31 -6.28 1.39
CA GLN A 89 11.75 -5.81 0.07
C GLN A 89 10.57 -5.34 -0.78
N GLN A 90 9.50 -6.15 -0.89
CA GLN A 90 8.30 -5.81 -1.65
C GLN A 90 7.66 -4.51 -1.16
N ARG A 91 7.54 -4.31 0.16
CA ARG A 91 7.03 -3.04 0.72
C ARG A 91 7.91 -1.85 0.40
N ALA A 92 9.23 -2.02 0.44
CA ALA A 92 10.16 -0.96 0.06
C ALA A 92 9.99 -0.56 -1.42
N GLU A 93 9.75 -1.54 -2.29
CA GLU A 93 9.46 -1.33 -3.71
C GLU A 93 8.13 -0.61 -3.94
N ILE A 94 7.05 -1.04 -3.28
CA ILE A 94 5.73 -0.38 -3.31
C ILE A 94 5.86 1.06 -2.85
N ALA A 95 6.49 1.30 -1.70
CA ALA A 95 6.69 2.65 -1.17
C ALA A 95 7.52 3.53 -2.14
N ALA A 96 8.57 2.97 -2.75
CA ALA A 96 9.37 3.68 -3.75
C ALA A 96 8.56 4.00 -5.01
N ALA A 97 7.71 3.08 -5.47
CA ALA A 97 6.86 3.26 -6.62
C ALA A 97 5.76 4.31 -6.39
N LEU A 98 5.11 4.30 -5.22
CA LEU A 98 4.14 5.32 -4.82
C LEU A 98 4.77 6.71 -4.76
N ARG A 99 5.98 6.83 -4.17
CA ARG A 99 6.75 8.08 -4.18
C ARG A 99 7.08 8.53 -5.60
N ARG A 100 7.55 7.63 -6.48
CA ARG A 100 7.82 7.91 -7.90
C ARG A 100 6.57 8.28 -8.72
N ALA A 101 5.39 7.92 -8.24
CA ALA A 101 4.11 8.32 -8.83
C ALA A 101 3.62 9.69 -8.30
N GLY A 102 4.29 10.26 -7.30
CA GLY A 102 3.90 11.52 -6.66
C GLY A 102 2.71 11.38 -5.71
N ALA A 103 2.39 10.16 -5.28
CA ALA A 103 1.30 9.91 -4.32
C ALA A 103 1.81 10.09 -2.89
N GLY A 104 1.00 10.74 -2.04
CA GLY A 104 1.14 10.58 -0.60
C GLY A 104 0.86 9.14 -0.21
N HIS A 105 1.54 8.63 0.81
CA HIS A 105 1.46 7.23 1.22
C HIS A 105 1.10 7.14 2.70
N LEU A 106 -0.01 6.48 3.00
CA LEU A 106 -0.46 6.16 4.35
C LEU A 106 -0.58 4.64 4.46
N THR A 107 0.08 4.04 5.45
CA THR A 107 -0.04 2.61 5.72
C THR A 107 -1.00 2.40 6.89
N LEU A 108 -1.98 1.52 6.73
CA LEU A 108 -2.91 1.08 7.77
C LEU A 108 -2.71 -0.42 8.02
N ARG A 109 -2.88 -0.85 9.27
CA ARG A 109 -2.79 -2.27 9.63
C ARG A 109 -4.13 -2.84 10.05
N THR A 110 -4.42 -4.07 9.67
CA THR A 110 -5.67 -4.78 10.05
C THR A 110 -5.72 -5.16 11.53
N ASP A 111 -4.57 -5.21 12.22
CA ASP A 111 -4.43 -5.57 13.63
C ASP A 111 -4.33 -4.37 14.58
N ARG A 112 -4.59 -3.14 14.10
CA ARG A 112 -4.49 -1.91 14.89
C ARG A 112 -5.68 -1.00 14.71
N GLU A 113 -5.82 -0.05 15.63
CA GLU A 113 -6.82 1.02 15.53
C GLU A 113 -6.44 2.04 14.43
N TRP A 114 -6.77 1.69 13.19
CA TRP A 114 -6.44 2.44 11.98
C TRP A 114 -7.00 3.88 11.96
N LEU A 115 -8.05 4.16 12.75
CA LEU A 115 -8.63 5.50 12.85
C LEU A 115 -7.62 6.51 13.39
N LEU A 116 -6.82 6.12 14.39
CA LEU A 116 -5.79 6.98 14.97
C LEU A 116 -4.69 7.31 13.96
N ASP A 117 -4.33 6.36 13.09
CA ASP A 117 -3.32 6.55 12.06
C ASP A 117 -3.78 7.53 10.98
N ILE A 118 -5.06 7.46 10.57
CA ILE A 118 -5.67 8.45 9.68
C ILE A 118 -5.66 9.85 10.32
N VAL A 119 -6.07 9.96 11.59
CA VAL A 119 -6.11 11.25 12.30
C VAL A 119 -4.72 11.88 12.35
N ARG A 120 -3.69 11.11 12.72
CA ARG A 120 -2.28 11.55 12.74
C ARG A 120 -1.83 12.02 11.36
N TYR A 121 -2.15 11.25 10.32
CA TYR A 121 -1.78 11.60 8.94
C TYR A 121 -2.41 12.93 8.50
N VAL A 122 -3.71 13.12 8.76
CA VAL A 122 -4.43 14.35 8.41
C VAL A 122 -3.89 15.55 9.20
N ALA A 123 -3.59 15.39 10.48
CA ALA A 123 -2.99 16.44 11.31
C ALA A 123 -1.64 16.89 10.73
N ASN A 124 -0.74 15.93 10.44
CA ASN A 124 0.58 16.22 9.87
C ASN A 124 0.50 16.92 8.51
N ARG A 125 -0.46 16.56 7.67
CA ARG A 125 -0.67 17.19 6.36
C ARG A 125 -1.19 18.62 6.44
N ARG A 126 -2.02 18.94 7.45
CA ARG A 126 -2.48 20.31 7.70
C ARG A 126 -1.33 21.24 8.09
N HIS A 127 -0.37 20.75 8.87
CA HIS A 127 0.82 21.52 9.27
C HIS A 127 1.77 21.83 8.11
N THR A 128 1.96 20.89 7.17
CA THR A 128 2.80 21.14 5.99
C THR A 128 2.12 22.03 4.94
N ALA A 129 0.79 21.95 4.79
CA ALA A 129 0.04 22.83 3.89
C ALA A 129 -0.05 24.29 4.37
N SER A 130 -0.02 24.53 5.69
CA SER A 130 -0.06 25.89 6.27
C SER A 130 1.29 26.61 6.25
N GLY A 131 2.40 25.91 5.99
CA GLY A 131 3.73 26.52 5.80
C GLY A 131 4.02 27.06 4.40
N GLY A 132 3.16 26.76 3.41
CA GLY A 132 3.32 27.20 2.01
C GLY A 132 2.56 28.48 1.63
N ALA A 133 1.73 29.02 2.53
CA ALA A 133 0.95 30.25 2.30
C ALA A 133 1.72 31.54 2.67
N SER A 134 3.03 31.45 2.91
CA SER A 134 3.92 32.58 3.07
C SER A 134 5.14 32.41 2.17
N ARG A 135 4.96 32.69 0.87
CA ARG A 135 5.96 33.22 -0.06
C ARG A 135 5.33 33.57 -1.39
#